data_AF-A0A0B6YBH7-F1
#
_entry.id   AF-A0A0B6YBH7-F1
#
_cell.length_a   1.000
_cell.length_b   1.000
_cell.length_c   1.000
_cell.angle_alpha   90.00
_cell.angle_beta   90.00
_cell.angle_gamma   90.00
#
_symmetry.space_group_name_H-M   'P 1'
#
loop_
_entity.id
_entity.type
_entity.pdbx_description
1 polymer ?
#
loop_
_entity_poly.entity_id
_entity_poly.type
_entity_poly.pdbx_seq_one_letter_code
_entity_poly.pdbx_strand_id
1 'polypeptide(L)'
;MSGDMSRQLSHMSEASSMGSDCDSSEDLDEDTEKFYYIDTTDDLDIDCPSKTDDPEYFEFEPLQLIEAEKMLNEEIEALCMKLKVHPSMAKMLLLRHNWQKEEVIDNYQRDPAGFLIDSH
;
A
#
# COMPACT_ATOMS: atom_id res chain seq x y z
N MET A 1 57.75 1.26 -8.84
CA MET A 1 57.81 2.41 -7.90
C MET A 1 56.37 2.75 -7.60
N SER A 2 55.80 2.14 -6.56
CA SER A 2 55.44 2.77 -5.27
C SER A 2 54.54 3.99 -5.39
N GLY A 3 53.37 3.90 -4.76
CA GLY A 3 52.47 5.02 -4.52
C GLY A 3 51.15 4.58 -3.87
N ASP A 4 51.22 4.07 -2.64
CA ASP A 4 50.08 3.89 -1.72
C ASP A 4 49.52 5.27 -1.33
N MET A 5 48.20 5.42 -1.34
CA MET A 5 47.52 6.53 -0.64
C MET A 5 46.25 6.02 0.05
N SER A 6 46.47 5.21 1.08
CA SER A 6 45.55 5.03 2.20
C SER A 6 45.04 6.40 2.71
N ARG A 7 43.72 6.61 2.74
CA ARG A 7 43.10 7.72 3.48
C ARG A 7 42.15 7.18 4.54
N GLN A 8 42.59 7.44 5.76
CA GLN A 8 42.05 7.14 7.07
C GLN A 8 40.55 7.40 7.24
N LEU A 9 39.86 6.44 7.87
CA LEU A 9 38.58 6.60 8.55
C LEU A 9 38.86 7.11 9.97
N SER A 10 38.57 8.39 10.25
CA SER A 10 38.81 9.03 11.54
C SER A 10 37.56 9.05 12.43
N HIS A 11 37.57 8.18 13.44
CA HIS A 11 37.29 8.39 14.87
C HIS A 11 36.52 9.64 15.39
N MET A 12 35.69 9.35 16.43
CA MET A 12 35.21 10.18 17.56
C MET A 12 33.89 10.97 17.34
N SER A 13 32.92 11.02 18.26
CA SER A 13 33.00 11.01 19.74
C SER A 13 31.74 10.46 20.42
N GLU A 14 31.93 9.73 21.52
CA GLU A 14 30.96 9.58 22.60
C GLU A 14 30.90 10.90 23.42
N ALA A 15 29.71 11.32 23.83
CA ALA A 15 29.54 12.32 24.88
C ALA A 15 28.24 12.05 25.64
N SER A 16 28.41 11.55 26.86
CA SER A 16 27.47 11.58 27.97
C SER A 16 27.06 13.01 28.31
N SER A 17 25.84 13.20 28.82
CA SER A 17 25.51 14.12 29.93
C SER A 17 24.01 14.41 29.95
N MET A 18 23.30 13.94 30.99
CA MET A 18 22.77 14.80 32.05
C MET A 18 21.80 13.96 32.90
N GLY A 19 22.25 13.66 34.13
CA GLY A 19 21.36 13.25 35.20
C GLY A 19 20.40 14.39 35.51
N SER A 20 19.12 14.09 35.51
CA SER A 20 18.09 14.99 36.03
C SER A 20 17.84 14.56 37.48
N ASP A 21 18.58 15.18 38.39
CA ASP A 21 18.28 15.16 39.82
C ASP A 21 16.98 15.95 40.04
N CYS A 22 15.84 15.26 40.00
CA CYS A 22 14.55 15.83 40.40
C CYS A 22 14.31 15.48 41.87
N ASP A 23 14.90 16.27 42.75
CA ASP A 23 14.45 16.37 44.14
C ASP A 23 13.20 17.26 44.15
N SER A 24 12.04 16.65 43.93
CA SER A 24 10.74 17.29 44.13
C SER A 24 10.09 16.61 45.32
N SER A 25 10.44 17.10 46.50
CA SER A 25 9.84 16.76 47.78
C SER A 25 8.46 17.40 47.88
N GLU A 26 7.45 16.71 47.38
CA GLU A 26 6.05 17.00 47.72
C GLU A 26 5.36 15.65 47.94
N ASP A 27 4.90 15.41 49.17
CA ASP A 27 4.06 14.29 49.58
C ASP A 27 2.81 14.21 48.70
N LEU A 28 2.97 13.65 47.50
CA LEU A 28 1.86 13.22 46.67
C LEU A 28 1.41 11.88 47.25
N ASP A 29 0.35 11.95 48.04
CA ASP A 29 -0.44 10.82 48.48
C ASP A 29 -0.58 9.85 47.29
N GLU A 30 -0.02 8.65 47.42
CA GLU A 30 0.15 7.65 46.34
C GLU A 30 -1.20 7.27 45.68
N ASP A 31 -2.32 7.63 46.32
CA ASP A 31 -3.67 7.48 45.79
C ASP A 31 -4.12 8.59 44.81
N THR A 32 -3.49 9.77 44.79
CA THR A 32 -3.94 10.91 43.94
C THR A 32 -3.59 10.71 42.47
N GLU A 33 -2.41 10.14 42.18
CA GLU A 33 -1.96 9.85 40.80
C GLU A 33 -2.80 8.77 40.11
N LYS A 34 -3.53 7.95 40.88
CA LYS A 34 -4.35 6.86 40.36
C LYS A 34 -5.67 7.33 39.75
N PHE A 35 -6.17 8.50 40.14
CA PHE A 35 -7.43 9.05 39.62
C PHE A 35 -7.31 9.69 38.24
N TYR A 36 -6.10 10.11 37.83
CA TYR A 36 -5.88 10.66 36.48
C TYR A 36 -5.86 9.59 35.37
N TYR A 37 -5.66 8.32 35.75
CA TYR A 37 -5.75 7.15 34.86
C TYR A 37 -7.03 6.34 35.07
N ILE A 38 -7.97 6.83 35.88
CA ILE A 38 -9.30 6.23 35.93
C ILE A 38 -9.99 6.65 34.63
N ASP A 39 -10.11 5.68 33.74
CA ASP A 39 -10.82 5.82 32.48
C ASP A 39 -12.29 6.09 32.79
N THR A 40 -12.63 7.37 32.98
CA THR A 40 -14.01 7.86 33.22
C THR A 40 -14.81 7.96 31.91
N THR A 41 -14.32 7.35 30.83
CA THR A 41 -15.05 7.31 29.56
C THR A 41 -16.36 6.52 29.65
N ASP A 42 -16.58 5.75 30.72
CA ASP A 42 -17.85 5.06 30.99
C ASP A 42 -18.97 6.01 31.49
N ASP A 43 -18.63 7.20 32.03
CA ASP A 43 -19.61 8.20 32.52
C ASP A 43 -19.89 9.33 31.51
N LEU A 44 -19.09 9.40 30.45
CA LEU A 44 -19.32 10.26 29.31
C LEU A 44 -19.85 9.37 28.21
N ASP A 45 -21.17 9.35 27.99
CA ASP A 45 -21.85 8.77 26.81
C ASP A 45 -21.39 9.50 25.52
N ILE A 46 -20.08 9.60 25.29
CA ILE A 46 -19.46 10.00 24.04
C ILE A 46 -19.60 8.76 23.19
N ASP A 47 -20.71 8.70 22.46
CA ASP A 47 -20.88 7.79 21.35
C ASP A 47 -19.67 7.97 20.42
N CYS A 48 -18.68 7.10 20.55
CA CYS A 48 -17.56 7.06 19.64
C CYS A 48 -18.16 6.68 18.27
N PRO A 49 -18.10 7.57 17.26
CA PRO A 49 -18.79 7.35 16.01
C PRO A 49 -18.35 6.00 15.44
N SER A 50 -19.33 5.18 15.10
CA SER A 50 -19.05 3.87 14.53
C SER A 50 -18.33 4.07 13.21
N LYS A 51 -17.57 3.06 12.78
CA LYS A 51 -16.95 3.09 11.44
C LYS A 51 -17.96 3.33 10.32
N THR A 52 -19.24 3.02 10.55
CA THR A 52 -20.34 3.27 9.62
C THR A 52 -20.85 4.70 9.60
N ASP A 53 -20.47 5.55 10.57
CA ASP A 53 -20.84 6.97 10.63
C ASP A 53 -19.85 7.88 9.91
N ASP A 54 -18.68 7.35 9.53
CA ASP A 54 -17.64 8.06 8.78
C ASP A 54 -17.82 7.86 7.26
N PRO A 55 -18.21 8.89 6.49
CA PRO A 55 -18.38 8.78 5.04
C PRO A 55 -17.05 8.53 4.29
N GLU A 56 -15.91 8.67 4.95
CA GLU A 56 -14.59 8.34 4.39
C GLU A 56 -14.16 6.90 4.72
N TYR A 57 -14.86 6.20 5.62
CA TYR A 57 -14.54 4.81 5.93
C TYR A 57 -14.97 3.88 4.79
N PHE A 58 -14.01 3.11 4.28
CA PHE A 58 -14.28 2.01 3.36
C PHE A 58 -13.44 0.79 3.73
N GLU A 59 -14.04 -0.39 3.60
CA GLU A 59 -13.35 -1.66 3.78
C GLU A 59 -12.60 -2.03 2.50
N PHE A 60 -11.38 -2.51 2.65
CA PHE A 60 -10.59 -3.04 1.54
C PHE A 60 -9.78 -4.24 2.00
N GLU A 61 -9.49 -5.14 1.06
CA GLU A 61 -8.61 -6.27 1.26
C GLU A 61 -7.45 -6.18 0.25
N PRO A 62 -6.19 -6.12 0.69
CA PRO A 62 -5.06 -6.07 -0.21
C PRO A 62 -4.83 -7.45 -0.86
N LEU A 63 -4.79 -7.49 -2.19
CA LEU A 63 -4.42 -8.71 -2.91
C LEU A 63 -2.91 -8.98 -2.77
N GLN A 64 -2.57 -10.26 -2.65
CA GLN A 64 -1.18 -10.69 -2.77
C GLN A 64 -0.73 -10.60 -4.24
N LEU A 65 0.58 -10.43 -4.47
CA LEU A 65 1.16 -10.36 -5.82
C LEU A 65 0.74 -11.56 -6.67
N ILE A 66 0.75 -12.75 -6.08
CA ILE A 66 0.40 -14.02 -6.75
C ILE A 66 -1.07 -14.02 -7.18
N GLU A 67 -1.97 -13.45 -6.37
CA GLU A 67 -3.39 -13.38 -6.66
C GLU A 67 -3.68 -12.37 -7.77
N ALA A 68 -3.02 -11.21 -7.72
CA ALA A 68 -3.11 -10.21 -8.76
C ALA A 68 -2.56 -10.72 -10.11
N GLU A 69 -1.42 -11.43 -10.10
CA GLU A 69 -0.85 -12.04 -11.29
C GLU A 69 -1.77 -13.14 -11.86
N LYS A 70 -2.35 -13.98 -10.99
CA LYS A 70 -3.32 -15.00 -11.40
C LYS A 70 -4.53 -14.37 -12.08
N MET A 71 -5.13 -13.35 -11.47
CA MET A 71 -6.26 -12.62 -12.05
C MET A 71 -5.93 -12.03 -13.42
N LEU A 72 -4.75 -11.43 -13.56
CA LEU A 72 -4.26 -10.89 -14.83
C LEU A 72 -4.17 -11.98 -15.91
N ASN A 73 -3.60 -13.13 -15.56
CA ASN A 73 -3.41 -14.24 -16.49
C ASN A 73 -4.74 -14.87 -16.90
N GLU A 74 -5.70 -15.00 -15.99
CA GLU A 74 -7.06 -15.48 -16.29
C GLU A 74 -7.76 -14.57 -17.31
N GLU A 75 -7.61 -13.26 -17.17
CA GLU A 75 -8.19 -12.30 -18.12
C GLU A 75 -7.54 -12.35 -19.50
N ILE A 76 -6.22 -12.50 -19.54
CA ILE A 76 -5.49 -12.70 -20.80
C ILE A 76 -5.92 -14.01 -21.45
N GLU A 77 -6.02 -15.11 -20.69
CA GLU A 77 -6.43 -16.42 -21.20
C GLU A 77 -7.86 -16.40 -21.74
N ALA A 78 -8.80 -15.79 -21.00
CA ALA A 78 -10.17 -15.62 -21.45
C ALA A 78 -10.25 -14.89 -22.80
N LEU A 79 -9.44 -13.82 -22.98
CA LEU A 79 -9.37 -13.11 -24.25
C LEU A 79 -8.71 -13.95 -25.35
N CYS A 80 -7.64 -14.69 -25.04
CA CYS A 80 -7.00 -15.62 -25.98
C CYS A 80 -7.98 -16.66 -26.50
N MET A 81 -8.78 -17.25 -25.62
CA MET A 81 -9.78 -18.26 -25.99
C MET A 81 -10.86 -17.68 -26.91
N LYS A 82 -11.31 -16.44 -26.63
CA LYS A 82 -12.34 -15.77 -27.45
C LYS A 82 -11.83 -15.34 -28.83
N LEU A 83 -10.64 -14.74 -28.89
CA LEU A 83 -10.11 -14.13 -30.12
C LEU A 83 -9.14 -15.02 -30.89
N LYS A 84 -8.72 -16.16 -30.31
CA LYS A 84 -7.73 -17.09 -30.87
C LYS A 84 -6.39 -16.41 -31.19
N VAL A 85 -5.96 -15.50 -30.33
CA VAL A 85 -4.69 -14.76 -30.43
C VAL A 85 -3.68 -15.26 -29.40
N HIS A 86 -2.40 -14.93 -29.62
CA HIS A 86 -1.34 -15.26 -28.66
C HIS A 86 -1.44 -14.40 -27.38
N PRO A 87 -1.03 -14.91 -26.20
CA PRO A 87 -1.09 -14.16 -24.93
C PRO A 87 -0.44 -12.78 -24.97
N SER A 88 0.71 -12.63 -25.65
CA SER A 88 1.35 -11.32 -25.81
C SER A 88 0.48 -10.32 -26.58
N MET A 89 -0.29 -10.80 -27.57
CA MET A 89 -1.20 -9.98 -28.36
C MET A 89 -2.44 -9.61 -27.55
N ALA A 90 -3.05 -10.58 -26.86
CA ALA A 90 -4.16 -10.32 -25.95
C ALA A 90 -3.78 -9.29 -24.87
N LYS A 91 -2.60 -9.44 -24.26
CA LYS A 91 -2.08 -8.49 -23.28
C LYS A 91 -1.89 -7.09 -23.86
N MET A 92 -1.34 -6.98 -25.08
CA MET A 92 -1.19 -5.69 -25.77
C MET A 92 -2.54 -5.02 -26.00
N LEU A 93 -3.52 -5.76 -26.52
CA LEU A 93 -4.86 -5.26 -26.79
C LEU A 93 -5.54 -4.76 -25.52
N LEU A 94 -5.49 -5.54 -24.43
CA LEU A 94 -6.04 -5.12 -23.13
C LEU A 94 -5.38 -3.84 -22.61
N LEU A 95 -4.05 -3.74 -22.70
CA LEU A 95 -3.31 -2.56 -22.27
C LEU A 95 -3.67 -1.31 -23.07
N ARG A 96 -3.76 -1.41 -24.40
CA ARG A 96 -4.06 -0.27 -25.27
C ARG A 96 -5.50 0.22 -25.13
N HIS A 97 -6.42 -0.68 -24.84
CA HIS A 97 -7.85 -0.38 -24.73
C HIS A 97 -8.32 -0.28 -23.28
N ASN A 98 -7.42 0.09 -22.35
CA ASN A 98 -7.74 0.35 -20.95
C ASN A 98 -8.57 -0.76 -20.27
N TRP A 99 -8.28 -2.02 -20.60
CA TRP A 99 -8.98 -3.20 -20.08
C TRP A 99 -10.48 -3.30 -20.47
N GLN A 100 -10.94 -2.57 -21.50
CA GLN A 100 -12.30 -2.67 -22.04
C GLN A 100 -12.47 -3.94 -22.89
N LYS A 101 -12.68 -5.09 -22.23
CA LYS A 101 -12.70 -6.42 -22.86
C LYS A 101 -13.79 -6.53 -23.93
N GLU A 102 -14.99 -6.09 -23.61
CA GLU A 102 -16.16 -6.19 -24.48
C GLU A 102 -15.93 -5.40 -25.77
N GLU A 103 -15.39 -4.18 -25.68
CA GLU A 103 -15.08 -3.35 -26.83
C GLU A 103 -13.99 -3.97 -27.71
N VAL A 104 -12.93 -4.51 -27.10
CA VAL A 104 -11.86 -5.21 -27.82
C VAL A 104 -12.43 -6.41 -28.57
N ILE A 105 -13.31 -7.19 -27.94
CA ILE A 105 -13.91 -8.37 -28.55
C ILE A 105 -14.80 -7.96 -29.72
N ASP A 106 -15.69 -7.00 -29.53
CA ASP A 106 -16.64 -6.57 -30.54
C ASP A 106 -15.94 -5.96 -31.76
N ASN A 107 -14.93 -5.12 -31.53
CA ASN A 107 -14.16 -4.48 -32.59
C ASN A 107 -13.28 -5.49 -33.34
N TYR A 108 -12.62 -6.40 -32.62
CA TYR A 108 -11.82 -7.46 -33.24
C TYR A 108 -12.68 -8.41 -34.08
N GLN A 109 -13.88 -8.77 -33.61
CA GLN A 109 -14.77 -9.65 -34.38
C GLN A 109 -15.36 -8.96 -35.63
N ARG A 110 -15.53 -7.63 -35.59
CA ARG A 110 -16.05 -6.85 -36.73
C ARG A 110 -15.04 -6.72 -37.86
N ASP A 111 -13.81 -6.32 -37.53
CA ASP A 111 -12.71 -6.20 -38.48
C ASP A 111 -11.37 -6.48 -37.78
N PRO A 112 -10.92 -7.76 -37.77
CA PRO A 112 -9.69 -8.12 -37.09
C PRO A 112 -8.46 -7.39 -37.62
N ALA A 113 -8.38 -7.21 -38.95
CA ALA A 113 -7.20 -6.64 -39.59
C ALA A 113 -7.13 -5.13 -39.36
N GLY A 114 -8.23 -4.41 -39.61
CA GLY A 114 -8.32 -2.97 -39.36
C GLY A 114 -8.11 -2.65 -37.89
N PHE A 115 -8.79 -3.39 -37.00
CA PHE A 115 -8.65 -3.18 -35.56
C PHE A 115 -7.21 -3.38 -35.06
N LEU A 116 -6.49 -4.39 -35.59
CA LEU A 116 -5.09 -4.60 -35.23
C LEU A 116 -4.16 -3.49 -35.74
N ILE A 117 -4.44 -2.92 -36.91
CA ILE A 117 -3.68 -1.79 -37.47
C ILE A 117 -3.89 -0.54 -36.61
N ASP A 118 -5.14 -0.25 -36.23
CA ASP A 118 -5.49 0.89 -35.37
C ASP A 118 -4.94 0.71 -33.94
N SER A 119 -4.74 -0.55 -33.54
CA SER A 119 -4.17 -0.93 -32.25
C SER A 119 -2.63 -1.03 -32.24
N HIS A 120 -1.93 -0.69 -33.32
CA HIS A 120 -0.45 -0.73 -33.39
C HIS A 120 0.21 0.62 -33.07
#